data_AF-A0AAV4H9S3-F1
#
_entry.id   AF-A0AAV4H9S3-F1
#
_cell.length_a   1.000
_cell.length_b   1.000
_cell.length_c   1.000
_cell.angle_alpha   90.00
_cell.angle_beta   90.00
_cell.angle_gamma   90.00
#
_symmetry.space_group_name_H-M   'P 1'
#
loop_
_entity.id
_entity.type
_entity.pdbx_description
1 polymer ?
#
loop_
_entity_poly.entity_id
_entity_poly.type
_entity_poly.pdbx_seq_one_letter_code
_entity_poly.pdbx_strand_id
1 'polypeptide(L)'
;MVLIDFSRAFDKVWHMGLLWKMSKMKCPPCLLKTTKAFLSNRQSRVRFEGKTSHYKKFTGGVPQGGVLSPTLFLIFKNDISSNLPEGVEVSLFADDLALLA
;
A
#
# COMPACT_ATOMS: atom_id res chain seq x y z
N MET A 1 -22.54 11.65 -5.39
CA MET A 1 -21.58 10.91 -4.53
C MET A 1 -21.31 9.54 -5.13
N VAL A 2 -20.04 9.24 -5.42
CA VAL A 2 -19.59 7.92 -5.89
C VAL A 2 -18.64 7.35 -4.84
N LEU A 3 -18.86 6.10 -4.43
CA LEU A 3 -18.01 5.39 -3.47
C LEU A 3 -17.18 4.34 -4.20
N ILE A 4 -15.89 4.29 -3.90
CA ILE A 4 -14.91 3.38 -4.51
C ILE A 4 -14.20 2.63 -3.37
N ASP A 5 -14.18 1.31 -3.46
CA ASP A 5 -13.45 0.42 -2.57
C ASP A 5 -12.34 -0.32 -3.33
N PHE A 6 -11.10 -0.28 -2.82
CA PHE A 6 -9.97 -0.94 -3.44
C PHE A 6 -9.86 -2.40 -2.97
N SER A 7 -10.31 -3.34 -3.80
CA SER A 7 -10.16 -4.77 -3.50
C SER A 7 -8.70 -5.16 -3.20
N ARG A 8 -8.47 -5.68 -1.99
CA ARG A 8 -7.15 -6.14 -1.50
C ARG A 8 -6.09 -5.04 -1.57
N ALA A 9 -6.43 -3.83 -1.14
CA ALA A 9 -5.59 -2.64 -1.28
C ALA A 9 -4.16 -2.84 -0.72
N PHE A 10 -4.06 -3.40 0.50
CA PHE A 10 -2.78 -3.66 1.14
C PHE A 10 -1.94 -4.71 0.41
N ASP A 11 -2.56 -5.67 -0.29
CA ASP A 11 -1.84 -6.75 -0.98
C ASP A 11 -1.32 -6.33 -2.37
N LYS A 12 -1.78 -5.19 -2.89
CA LYS A 12 -1.53 -4.75 -4.27
C LYS A 12 -0.59 -3.56 -4.40
N VAL A 13 -0.05 -3.04 -3.30
CA VAL A 13 0.93 -1.94 -3.33
C VAL A 13 2.13 -2.30 -4.20
N TRP A 14 2.39 -1.50 -5.23
CA TRP A 14 3.53 -1.71 -6.12
C TRP A 14 4.81 -1.15 -5.50
N HIS A 15 5.76 -2.02 -5.16
CA HIS A 15 6.96 -1.65 -4.39
C HIS A 15 7.84 -0.61 -5.08
N MET A 16 8.07 -0.74 -6.39
CA MET A 16 8.92 0.21 -7.11
C MET A 16 8.26 1.58 -7.20
N GLY A 17 6.94 1.63 -7.44
CA GLY A 17 6.18 2.88 -7.41
C GLY A 17 6.21 3.55 -6.03
N LEU A 18 6.04 2.78 -4.95
CA LEU A 18 6.16 3.29 -3.58
C LEU A 18 7.55 3.87 -3.30
N LEU A 19 8.63 3.13 -3.61
CA LEU A 19 10.00 3.61 -3.40
C LEU A 19 10.31 4.85 -4.25
N TRP A 20 9.78 4.91 -5.47
CA TRP A 20 9.90 6.10 -6.33
C TRP A 20 9.18 7.30 -5.72
N LYS A 21 7.96 7.13 -5.20
CA LYS A 21 7.21 8.20 -4.51
C LYS A 21 7.94 8.70 -3.27
N MET A 22 8.46 7.80 -2.44
CA MET A 22 9.27 8.16 -1.28
C MET A 22 10.54 8.94 -1.68
N SER A 23 11.18 8.54 -2.78
CA SER A 23 12.34 9.28 -3.33
C SER A 23 11.96 10.69 -3.79
N LYS A 24 10.80 10.85 -4.46
CA LYS A 24 10.25 12.16 -4.86
C LYS A 24 9.92 13.05 -3.66
N MET A 25 9.50 12.47 -2.54
CA MET A 25 9.30 13.18 -1.27
C MET A 25 10.61 13.53 -0.54
N LYS A 26 11.78 13.26 -1.15
CA LYS A 26 13.11 13.48 -0.56
C LYS A 26 13.33 12.70 0.74
N CYS A 27 12.73 11.52 0.88
CA CYS A 27 13.00 10.64 2.02
C CYS A 27 14.50 10.27 2.06
N PRO A 28 15.13 10.24 3.25
CA PRO A 28 16.50 9.82 3.41
C PRO A 28 16.81 8.45 2.76
N PRO A 29 18.00 8.26 2.16
CA PRO A 29 18.38 6.98 1.55
C PRO A 29 18.32 5.78 2.50
N CYS A 30 18.53 6.00 3.80
CA CYS A 30 18.39 4.97 4.83
C CYS A 30 16.95 4.46 4.92
N LEU A 31 15.95 5.34 4.90
CA LEU A 31 14.53 4.95 4.93
C LEU A 31 14.12 4.21 3.66
N LEU A 32 14.62 4.62 2.49
CA LEU A 32 14.39 3.91 1.24
C LEU A 32 14.97 2.49 1.28
N LYS A 33 16.21 2.33 1.78
CA LYS A 33 16.83 1.02 1.96
C LYS A 33 16.07 0.14 2.96
N THR A 34 15.70 0.68 4.12
CA THR A 34 14.93 -0.05 5.14
C THR A 34 13.56 -0.46 4.61
N THR A 35 12.86 0.42 3.90
CA THR A 35 11.56 0.11 3.29
C THR A 35 11.69 -0.97 2.22
N LYS A 36 12.70 -0.86 1.35
CA LYS A 36 12.99 -1.91 0.35
C LYS A 36 13.25 -3.24 1.03
N ALA A 37 14.08 -3.27 2.08
CA ALA A 37 14.38 -4.48 2.83
C ALA A 37 13.12 -5.07 3.50
N PHE A 38 12.29 -4.23 4.11
CA PHE A 38 11.03 -4.61 4.76
C PHE A 38 10.02 -5.26 3.79
N LEU A 39 9.99 -4.83 2.53
CA LEU A 39 9.05 -5.31 1.53
C LEU A 39 9.57 -6.50 0.69
N SER A 40 10.89 -6.73 0.67
CA SER A 40 11.54 -7.72 -0.21
C SER A 40 11.47 -9.14 0.34
N ASN A 41 11.46 -10.13 -0.55
CA ASN A 41 11.57 -11.57 -0.24
C ASN A 41 10.57 -12.10 0.80
N ARG A 42 9.40 -11.47 0.93
CA ARG A 42 8.39 -11.88 1.89
C ARG A 42 7.73 -13.20 1.49
N GLN A 43 7.55 -14.07 2.48
CA GLN A 43 6.84 -15.33 2.35
C GLN A 43 5.91 -15.53 3.54
N SER A 44 4.76 -16.14 3.34
CA SER A 44 3.89 -16.59 4.42
C SER A 44 3.33 -17.97 4.14
N ARG A 45 2.82 -18.62 5.18
CA ARG A 45 2.07 -19.88 5.11
C ARG A 45 1.01 -19.86 6.18
N VAL A 46 -0.04 -20.65 5.99
CA VAL A 46 -1.14 -20.78 6.95
C VAL A 46 -0.92 -22.01 7.80
N ARG A 47 -1.11 -21.88 9.12
CA ARG A 47 -1.19 -23.01 10.04
C ARG A 47 -2.60 -23.11 10.57
N PHE A 48 -3.23 -24.27 10.43
CA PHE A 48 -4.60 -24.52 10.87
C PHE A 48 -4.69 -25.97 11.36
N GLU A 49 -5.23 -26.17 12.56
CA GLU A 49 -5.41 -27.50 13.18
C GLU A 49 -4.16 -28.40 13.11
N GLY A 50 -3.00 -27.84 13.47
CA GLY A 50 -1.72 -28.56 13.45
C GLY A 50 -1.12 -28.79 12.06
N LYS A 51 -1.88 -28.58 10.97
CA LYS A 51 -1.41 -28.67 9.59
C LYS A 51 -0.86 -27.31 9.12
N THR A 52 0.09 -27.35 8.19
CA THR A 52 0.73 -26.15 7.64
C THR A 52 0.73 -26.19 6.12
N SER A 53 0.36 -25.08 5.48
CA SER A 53 0.39 -24.94 4.02
C SER A 53 1.81 -24.79 3.46
N HIS A 54 1.95 -24.87 2.15
CA HIS A 54 3.16 -24.41 1.46
C HIS A 54 3.39 -22.91 1.67
N TYR A 55 4.65 -22.50 1.55
CA TYR A 55 5.03 -21.09 1.53
C TYR A 55 4.53 -20.43 0.25
N LYS A 56 3.89 -19.27 0.41
CA LYS A 56 3.51 -18.36 -0.66
C LYS A 56 4.42 -17.15 -0.64
N LYS A 57 5.06 -16.86 -1.78
CA LYS A 57 5.85 -15.64 -1.98
C LYS A 57 4.93 -14.46 -2.30
N PHE A 58 5.26 -13.29 -1.76
CA PHE A 58 4.56 -12.04 -2.06
C PHE A 58 5.47 -11.14 -2.91
N THR A 59 5.00 -10.80 -4.11
CA THR A 59 5.70 -9.90 -5.04
C THR A 59 5.19 -8.46 -4.99
N GLY A 60 4.09 -8.23 -4.27
CA GLY A 60 3.46 -6.93 -4.09
C GLY A 60 2.80 -6.81 -2.72
N GLY A 61 2.35 -5.60 -2.42
CA GLY A 61 1.67 -5.29 -1.18
C GLY A 61 2.59 -4.98 -0.01
N VAL A 62 1.98 -4.49 1.06
CA VAL A 62 2.59 -4.28 2.38
C VAL A 62 2.07 -5.37 3.32
N PRO A 63 2.85 -5.82 4.32
CA PRO A 63 2.41 -6.88 5.22
C PRO A 63 1.27 -6.42 6.14
N GLN A 64 0.12 -7.08 6.08
CA GLN A 64 -0.99 -6.81 7.00
C GLN A 64 -0.55 -7.11 8.45
N GLY A 65 -0.87 -6.21 9.39
CA GLY A 65 -0.39 -6.26 10.78
C GLY A 65 1.02 -5.68 11.00
N GLY A 66 1.72 -5.26 9.94
CA GLY A 66 2.99 -4.54 10.07
C GLY A 66 2.77 -3.09 10.48
N VAL A 67 3.54 -2.60 11.48
CA VAL A 67 3.43 -1.23 12.01
C VAL A 67 3.64 -0.16 10.92
N LEU A 68 4.55 -0.42 9.98
CA LEU A 68 4.84 0.52 8.87
C LEU A 68 3.82 0.45 7.73
N SER A 69 3.03 -0.63 7.65
CA SER A 69 2.20 -0.91 6.49
C SER A 69 1.12 0.14 6.21
N PRO A 70 0.38 0.65 7.22
CA PRO A 70 -0.58 1.74 7.00
C PRO A 70 0.09 3.00 6.44
N THR A 71 1.23 3.42 7.00
CA THR A 71 1.95 4.61 6.53
C THR A 71 2.47 4.44 5.11
N LEU A 72 3.03 3.28 4.78
CA LEU A 72 3.50 2.99 3.41
C LEU A 72 2.33 2.96 2.41
N PHE A 73 1.17 2.47 2.83
CA PHE A 73 -0.04 2.50 2.01
C PHE A 73 -0.54 3.93 1.78
N LEU A 74 -0.56 4.78 2.81
CA LEU A 74 -0.91 6.20 2.68
C LEU A 74 0.03 6.92 1.70
N ILE A 75 1.35 6.72 1.82
CA ILE A 75 2.34 7.28 0.89
C ILE A 75 2.06 6.81 -0.55
N PHE A 76 1.73 5.53 -0.72
CA PHE A 76 1.44 4.98 -2.05
C PHE A 76 0.22 5.63 -2.71
N LYS A 77 -0.82 5.98 -1.95
CA LYS A 77 -2.08 6.54 -2.49
C LYS A 77 -2.18 8.07 -2.42
N ASN A 78 -1.18 8.76 -1.88
CA ASN A 78 -1.25 10.18 -1.55
C ASN A 78 -1.52 11.11 -2.74
N ASP A 79 -1.23 10.66 -3.97
CA ASP A 79 -1.39 11.42 -5.21
C ASP A 79 -2.69 11.09 -5.97
N ILE A 80 -3.57 10.23 -5.44
CA ILE A 80 -4.83 9.89 -6.12
C ILE A 80 -5.71 11.13 -6.38
N SER A 81 -5.67 12.12 -5.49
CA SER A 81 -6.47 13.35 -5.58
C SER A 81 -5.87 14.41 -6.51
N SER A 82 -4.65 14.21 -7.03
CA SER A 82 -3.87 15.29 -7.65
C SER A 82 -4.35 15.74 -9.04
N ASN A 83 -5.22 14.97 -9.71
CA ASN A 83 -5.69 15.25 -11.08
C ASN A 83 -7.21 15.08 -11.21
N LEU A 84 -7.97 15.68 -10.30
CA LEU A 84 -9.44 15.63 -10.35
C LEU A 84 -10.01 16.74 -11.25
N PRO A 85 -11.14 16.48 -11.95
CA PRO A 85 -11.86 17.51 -12.67
C PRO A 85 -12.34 18.65 -11.76
N GLU A 86 -12.53 19.84 -12.32
CA GLU A 86 -13.06 20.98 -11.59
C GLU A 86 -14.48 20.67 -11.06
N GLY A 87 -14.77 21.11 -9.84
CA GLY A 87 -16.03 20.81 -9.14
C GLY A 87 -16.09 19.43 -8.49
N VAL A 88 -15.08 18.57 -8.65
CA VAL A 88 -15.01 17.26 -7.99
C VAL A 88 -14.15 17.31 -6.73
N GLU A 89 -14.75 17.05 -5.58
CA GLU A 89 -14.06 16.84 -4.32
C GLU A 89 -13.83 15.35 -4.04
N VAL A 90 -12.75 15.04 -3.31
CA VAL A 90 -12.45 13.67 -2.88
C VAL A 90 -12.24 13.59 -1.39
N SER A 91 -12.82 12.57 -0.77
CA SER A 91 -12.54 12.15 0.60
C SER A 91 -11.88 10.77 0.57
N LEU A 92 -10.81 10.60 1.36
CA LEU A 92 -10.00 9.39 1.40
C LEU A 92 -9.92 8.89 2.84
N PHE A 93 -10.26 7.63 3.07
CA PHE A 93 -10.12 6.99 4.38
C PHE A 93 -9.62 5.56 4.20
N ALA A 94 -8.47 5.19 4.77
CA ALA A 94 -7.87 3.86 4.57
C ALA A 94 -7.89 3.43 3.08
N ASP A 95 -8.61 2.40 2.69
CA ASP A 95 -8.83 1.95 1.31
C ASP A 95 -10.10 2.48 0.64
N ASP A 96 -10.96 3.19 1.37
CA ASP A 96 -12.14 3.86 0.86
C ASP A 96 -11.81 5.21 0.19
N LEU A 97 -12.54 5.49 -0.88
CA LEU A 97 -12.54 6.76 -1.59
C LEU A 97 -13.96 7.18 -1.93
N ALA A 98 -14.32 8.43 -1.59
CA ALA A 98 -15.59 9.03 -1.97
C ALA A 98 -15.35 10.24 -2.87
N LEU A 99 -16.01 10.29 -4.03
CA LEU A 99 -16.05 11.43 -4.94
C LEU A 99 -17.37 12.19 -4.76
N LEU A 100 -17.28 13.50 -4.59
CA LEU A 100 -18.41 14.43 -4.52
C LEU A 100 -18.31 15.42 -5.67
N ALA A 101 -19.44 15.76 -6.27
CA ALA A 101 -19.57 16.72 -7.36
C ALA A 101 -20.93 17.43 -7.21
#